data_AF-A0A0P1GKQ0-F1
#
_entry.id   AF-A0A0P1GKQ0-F1
#
_cell.length_a   1.000
_cell.length_b   1.000
_cell.length_c   1.000
_cell.angle_alpha   90.00
_cell.angle_beta   90.00
_cell.angle_gamma   90.00
#
_symmetry.space_group_name_H-M   'P 1'
#
loop_
_entity.id
_entity.type
_entity.pdbx_description
1 polymer ?
#
loop_
_entity_poly.entity_id
_entity_poly.type
_entity_poly.pdbx_seq_one_letter_code
_entity_poly.pdbx_strand_id
1 'polypeptide(L)'
;MNNGLPEGKRIRIRSFYGFNPEDAGYVGWSKETDRDAYLRKLNDGDLIMIYGASTSETKKAERSYVLGFLEIEARPIRDADKSSDLALQEKRERGWADRWTHALPVRRAWRTEEKMMIGRIAFNSYRSEAGQALAVHGAELDDAEIEQALKLKVREVNVFGEPPVETDEPGTIPFGQVFKPSRAFPGSHGERTANYQDGEAYVYLAVFEGDGHALLNRRKEFADKSVAMKIGVSNDTKRRMAELNAGIPPAARGKWTISMISQPFADKKSAEASEALFKEQAQSRLESLGREFFWGKLDDASSVFWSLPGMARFSTK
;
A
#
# COMPACT_ATOMS: atom_id res chain seq x y z
N MET A 1 13.56 -13.69 -14.32
CA MET A 1 14.42 -12.60 -13.82
C MET A 1 13.49 -11.46 -13.45
N ASN A 2 13.56 -10.94 -12.23
CA ASN A 2 12.64 -9.89 -11.78
C ASN A 2 13.15 -8.55 -12.35
N ASN A 3 12.35 -7.93 -13.21
CA ASN A 3 12.62 -6.76 -14.04
C ASN A 3 12.63 -5.44 -13.21
N GLY A 4 12.74 -5.56 -11.88
CA GLY A 4 12.84 -4.43 -10.94
C GLY A 4 11.53 -3.72 -10.62
N LEU A 5 10.43 -4.05 -11.33
CA LEU A 5 9.08 -3.59 -11.02
C LEU A 5 8.40 -4.53 -10.01
N PRO A 6 7.40 -4.04 -9.25
CA PRO A 6 6.48 -4.91 -8.51
C PRO A 6 5.81 -5.92 -9.45
N GLU A 7 5.56 -7.11 -8.93
CA GLU A 7 4.96 -8.20 -9.71
C GLU A 7 3.64 -7.77 -10.36
N GLY A 8 3.49 -8.02 -11.65
CA GLY A 8 2.29 -7.70 -12.44
C GLY A 8 2.26 -6.30 -13.08
N LYS A 9 3.14 -5.37 -12.68
CA LYS A 9 3.18 -4.02 -13.28
C LYS A 9 3.93 -3.98 -14.60
N ARG A 10 3.41 -3.23 -15.56
CA ARG A 10 4.03 -2.96 -16.88
C ARG A 10 4.29 -1.47 -17.09
N ILE A 11 5.16 -1.15 -18.06
CA ILE A 11 5.38 0.23 -18.53
C ILE A 11 4.98 0.33 -20.00
N ARG A 12 4.15 1.32 -20.31
CA ARG A 12 3.77 1.67 -21.69
C ARG A 12 4.22 3.08 -22.04
N ILE A 13 4.56 3.33 -23.30
CA ILE A 13 4.98 4.66 -23.76
C ILE A 13 3.84 5.42 -24.42
N ARG A 14 3.74 6.73 -24.17
CA ARG A 14 2.87 7.65 -24.93
C ARG A 14 3.52 9.01 -25.14
N SER A 15 3.22 9.63 -26.28
CA SER A 15 3.68 10.97 -26.63
C SER A 15 2.69 12.05 -26.19
N PHE A 16 3.16 13.07 -25.48
CA PHE A 16 2.35 14.21 -25.03
C PHE A 16 2.95 15.54 -25.51
N TYR A 17 2.14 16.61 -25.52
CA TYR A 17 2.63 17.97 -25.84
C TYR A 17 3.31 18.66 -24.65
N GLY A 18 3.14 18.12 -23.44
CA GLY A 18 3.75 18.60 -22.21
C GLY A 18 3.48 17.64 -21.06
N PHE A 19 4.10 17.89 -19.91
CA PHE A 19 3.98 17.07 -18.70
C PHE A 19 3.70 17.96 -17.48
N ASN A 20 2.43 18.14 -17.17
CA ASN A 20 1.93 18.94 -16.05
C ASN A 20 0.87 18.18 -15.24
N PRO A 21 1.24 17.09 -14.56
CA PRO A 21 0.31 16.33 -13.71
C PRO A 21 -0.26 17.16 -12.55
N GLU A 22 0.41 18.25 -12.16
CA GLU A 22 -0.02 19.14 -11.07
C GLU A 22 -1.36 19.84 -11.36
N ASP A 23 -1.64 20.12 -12.63
CA ASP A 23 -2.89 20.73 -13.09
C ASP A 23 -3.78 19.75 -13.89
N ALA A 24 -3.19 18.75 -14.54
CA ALA A 24 -3.89 17.76 -15.36
C ALA A 24 -3.55 16.34 -14.87
N GLY A 25 -4.24 15.90 -13.82
CA GLY A 25 -4.05 14.61 -13.15
C GLY A 25 -4.67 13.41 -13.89
N TYR A 26 -4.62 13.41 -15.23
CA TYR A 26 -5.21 12.36 -16.06
C TYR A 26 -4.42 12.10 -17.34
N VAL A 27 -4.67 10.95 -17.95
CA VAL A 27 -4.20 10.60 -19.29
C VAL A 27 -5.40 10.54 -20.22
N GLY A 28 -5.42 11.37 -21.28
CA GLY A 28 -6.61 11.57 -22.11
C GLY A 28 -6.51 11.05 -23.56
N TRP A 29 -7.68 10.83 -24.14
CA TRP A 29 -7.95 10.49 -25.55
C TRP A 29 -9.12 11.30 -26.07
N SER A 30 -9.04 11.73 -27.34
CA SER A 30 -10.13 12.49 -27.97
C SER A 30 -11.32 11.60 -28.35
N LYS A 31 -11.11 10.29 -28.48
CA LYS A 31 -12.16 9.32 -28.77
C LYS A 31 -12.28 8.32 -27.64
N GLU A 32 -13.51 8.10 -27.19
CA GLU A 32 -13.89 7.07 -26.21
C GLU A 32 -13.36 5.69 -26.58
N THR A 33 -13.54 5.29 -27.85
CA THR A 33 -13.15 3.97 -28.35
C THR A 33 -11.65 3.71 -28.21
N ASP A 34 -10.83 4.75 -28.34
CA ASP A 34 -9.38 4.63 -28.22
C ASP A 34 -8.97 4.45 -26.75
N ARG A 35 -9.62 5.19 -25.84
CA ARG A 35 -9.46 5.04 -24.38
C ARG A 35 -9.87 3.64 -23.94
N ASP A 36 -11.02 3.14 -24.40
CA ASP A 36 -11.52 1.80 -24.07
C ASP A 36 -10.61 0.69 -24.60
N ALA A 37 -10.12 0.83 -25.84
CA ALA A 37 -9.19 -0.11 -26.43
C ALA A 37 -7.83 -0.14 -25.70
N TYR A 38 -7.39 1.01 -25.20
CA TYR A 38 -6.19 1.11 -24.37
C TYR A 38 -6.41 0.50 -22.98
N LEU A 39 -7.55 0.80 -22.35
CA LEU A 39 -7.93 0.31 -21.02
C LEU A 39 -7.97 -1.22 -20.95
N ARG A 40 -8.45 -1.92 -21.99
CA ARG A 40 -8.46 -3.39 -22.03
C ARG A 40 -7.09 -4.06 -21.93
N LYS A 41 -6.00 -3.29 -22.10
CA LYS A 41 -4.62 -3.78 -22.05
C LYS A 41 -3.89 -3.39 -20.77
N LEU A 42 -4.56 -2.67 -19.87
CA LEU A 42 -3.96 -2.15 -18.65
C LEU A 42 -4.45 -2.93 -17.43
N ASN A 43 -3.56 -3.04 -16.45
CA ASN A 43 -3.91 -3.39 -15.09
C ASN A 43 -3.90 -2.14 -14.20
N ASP A 44 -4.59 -2.22 -13.07
CA ASP A 44 -4.50 -1.20 -12.02
C ASP A 44 -3.05 -1.04 -11.55
N GLY A 45 -2.57 0.20 -11.49
CA GLY A 45 -1.21 0.52 -11.04
C GLY A 45 -0.13 0.36 -12.11
N ASP A 46 -0.50 0.06 -13.37
CA ASP A 46 0.42 0.12 -14.50
C ASP A 46 0.98 1.52 -14.70
N LEU A 47 2.17 1.58 -15.31
CA LEU A 47 2.89 2.81 -15.52
C LEU A 47 2.83 3.25 -16.98
N ILE A 48 2.74 4.56 -17.20
CA ILE A 48 2.87 5.18 -18.52
C ILE A 48 4.08 6.11 -18.50
N MET A 49 5.09 5.80 -19.30
CA MET A 49 6.22 6.68 -19.56
C MET A 49 5.85 7.68 -20.65
N ILE A 50 5.96 8.97 -20.31
CA ILE A 50 5.59 10.08 -21.18
C ILE A 50 6.83 10.65 -21.83
N TYR A 51 6.78 10.84 -23.14
CA TYR A 51 7.79 11.56 -23.90
C TYR A 51 7.17 12.71 -24.71
N GLY A 52 7.94 13.74 -25.02
CA GLY A 52 7.46 14.88 -25.79
C GLY A 52 7.20 14.48 -27.25
N ALA A 53 6.01 14.80 -27.76
CA ALA A 53 5.66 14.53 -29.15
C ALA A 53 6.52 15.37 -30.11
N SER A 54 6.82 14.83 -31.29
CA SER A 54 7.68 15.49 -32.29
C SER A 54 6.92 16.51 -33.15
N THR A 55 5.97 17.26 -32.58
CA THR A 55 5.13 18.24 -33.28
C THR A 55 5.41 19.67 -32.83
N SER A 56 4.84 20.67 -33.51
CA SER A 56 5.04 22.10 -33.22
C SER A 56 4.52 22.51 -31.84
N GLU A 57 3.46 21.86 -31.37
CA GLU A 57 2.79 22.11 -30.09
C GLU A 57 3.67 21.79 -28.88
N THR A 58 4.59 20.83 -29.02
CA THR A 58 5.58 20.49 -28.00
C THR A 58 6.76 21.45 -28.07
N LYS A 59 7.25 21.92 -26.91
CA LYS A 59 8.46 22.75 -26.82
C LYS A 59 9.64 22.02 -27.46
N LYS A 60 10.43 22.72 -28.29
CA LYS A 60 11.56 22.12 -29.05
C LYS A 60 12.52 21.33 -28.16
N ALA A 61 12.75 21.79 -26.93
CA ALA A 61 13.65 21.17 -25.96
C ALA A 61 13.12 19.88 -25.32
N GLU A 62 11.83 19.56 -25.50
CA GLU A 62 11.13 18.41 -24.91
C GLU A 62 10.82 17.32 -25.96
N ARG A 63 10.89 17.66 -27.26
CA ARG A 63 10.55 16.73 -28.36
C ARG A 63 11.44 15.49 -28.34
N SER A 64 10.82 14.33 -28.33
CA SER A 64 11.48 13.02 -28.29
C SER A 64 12.31 12.77 -27.03
N TYR A 65 12.17 13.59 -25.99
CA TYR A 65 12.75 13.37 -24.67
C TYR A 65 11.69 12.82 -23.73
N VAL A 66 12.10 11.93 -22.83
CA VAL A 66 11.27 11.48 -21.71
C VAL A 66 11.04 12.65 -20.77
N LEU A 67 9.79 12.82 -20.34
CA LEU A 67 9.35 13.90 -19.46
C LEU A 67 9.01 13.39 -18.06
N GLY A 68 8.53 12.16 -17.96
CA GLY A 68 8.10 11.58 -16.70
C GLY A 68 7.38 10.25 -16.82
N PHE A 69 6.90 9.77 -15.69
CA PHE A 69 6.13 8.54 -15.54
C PHE A 69 4.83 8.84 -14.79
N LEU A 70 3.77 8.13 -15.13
CA LEU A 70 2.46 8.21 -14.50
C LEU A 70 2.05 6.82 -14.03
N GLU A 71 1.60 6.69 -12.78
CA GLU A 71 0.87 5.53 -12.29
C GLU A 71 -0.63 5.79 -12.45
N ILE A 72 -1.32 4.88 -13.13
CA ILE A 72 -2.73 5.04 -13.50
C ILE A 72 -3.65 4.08 -12.73
N GLU A 73 -4.91 4.47 -12.59
CA GLU A 73 -5.99 3.53 -12.25
C GLU A 73 -6.72 3.11 -13.54
N ALA A 74 -6.96 1.82 -13.70
CA ALA A 74 -7.61 1.22 -14.85
C ALA A 74 -9.14 1.38 -14.76
N ARG A 75 -9.59 2.63 -14.67
CA ARG A 75 -11.02 2.99 -14.74
C ARG A 75 -11.25 4.23 -15.61
N PRO A 76 -12.35 4.29 -16.38
CA PRO A 76 -12.67 5.45 -17.19
C PRO A 76 -13.11 6.64 -16.33
N ILE A 77 -12.65 7.84 -16.70
CA ILE A 77 -13.12 9.14 -16.19
C ILE A 77 -13.28 10.14 -17.34
N ARG A 78 -13.79 11.33 -17.04
CA ARG A 78 -13.70 12.51 -17.90
C ARG A 78 -12.52 13.36 -17.46
N ASP A 79 -11.94 14.11 -18.40
CA ASP A 79 -10.86 15.06 -18.13
C ASP A 79 -11.18 16.05 -17.01
N ALA A 80 -12.42 16.56 -16.99
CA ALA A 80 -12.89 17.51 -16.00
C ALA A 80 -12.83 16.97 -14.55
N ASP A 81 -12.87 15.65 -14.35
CA ASP A 81 -12.85 15.03 -13.02
C ASP A 81 -11.46 15.19 -12.34
N LYS A 82 -10.40 15.38 -13.14
CA LYS A 82 -9.00 15.43 -12.71
C LYS A 82 -8.22 16.58 -13.37
N SER A 83 -8.90 17.67 -13.72
CA SER A 83 -8.28 18.90 -14.25
C SER A 83 -8.52 20.07 -13.30
N SER A 84 -7.51 20.91 -13.11
CA SER A 84 -7.68 22.22 -12.50
C SER A 84 -8.48 23.14 -13.42
N ASP A 85 -9.14 24.16 -12.83
CA ASP A 85 -9.86 25.18 -13.60
C ASP A 85 -8.93 25.90 -14.59
N LEU A 86 -7.67 26.11 -14.20
CA LEU A 86 -6.64 26.70 -15.05
C LEU A 86 -6.36 25.82 -16.28
N ALA A 87 -6.14 24.52 -16.10
CA ALA A 87 -5.91 23.60 -17.21
C ALA A 87 -7.11 23.53 -18.17
N LEU A 88 -8.34 23.54 -17.65
CA LEU A 88 -9.55 23.56 -18.47
C LEU A 88 -9.68 24.87 -19.25
N GLN A 89 -9.34 26.00 -18.63
CA GLN A 89 -9.34 27.29 -19.30
C GLN A 89 -8.31 27.34 -20.43
N GLU A 90 -7.05 26.97 -20.17
CA GLU A 90 -6.00 26.92 -21.19
C GLU A 90 -6.40 26.03 -22.38
N LYS A 91 -7.03 24.89 -22.09
CA LYS A 91 -7.52 23.96 -23.11
C LYS A 91 -8.60 24.60 -23.99
N ARG A 92 -9.51 25.41 -23.42
CA ARG A 92 -10.51 26.15 -24.20
C ARG A 92 -9.87 27.24 -25.05
N GLU A 93 -8.95 28.01 -24.48
CA GLU A 93 -8.25 29.10 -25.17
C GLU A 93 -7.43 28.61 -26.37
N ARG A 94 -6.87 27.39 -26.28
CA ARG A 94 -6.15 26.74 -27.39
C ARG A 94 -7.06 26.04 -28.41
N GLY A 95 -8.39 26.12 -28.25
CA GLY A 95 -9.35 25.45 -29.12
C GLY A 95 -9.34 23.93 -28.99
N TRP A 96 -8.96 23.41 -27.83
CA TRP A 96 -8.85 21.97 -27.54
C TRP A 96 -9.97 21.46 -26.63
N ALA A 97 -11.06 22.21 -26.47
CA ALA A 97 -12.16 21.87 -25.56
C ALA A 97 -12.64 20.41 -25.70
N ASP A 98 -12.76 19.91 -26.93
CA ASP A 98 -13.25 18.55 -27.22
C ASP A 98 -12.14 17.49 -27.34
N ARG A 99 -10.86 17.87 -27.23
CA ARG A 99 -9.73 16.93 -27.35
C ARG A 99 -9.41 16.30 -26.00
N TRP A 100 -8.99 15.03 -25.98
CA TRP A 100 -8.55 14.35 -24.74
C TRP A 100 -9.58 14.33 -23.60
N THR A 101 -10.88 14.38 -23.91
CA THR A 101 -11.96 14.44 -22.89
C THR A 101 -12.29 13.09 -22.26
N HIS A 102 -11.93 11.99 -22.91
CA HIS A 102 -12.07 10.63 -22.36
C HIS A 102 -10.75 10.21 -21.75
N ALA A 103 -10.74 9.88 -20.45
CA ALA A 103 -9.49 9.80 -19.71
C ALA A 103 -9.42 8.61 -18.75
N LEU A 104 -8.22 8.39 -18.22
CA LEU A 104 -7.91 7.55 -17.07
C LEU A 104 -7.26 8.43 -15.98
N PRO A 105 -7.61 8.25 -14.70
CA PRO A 105 -7.02 9.03 -13.62
C PRO A 105 -5.56 8.64 -13.39
N VAL A 106 -4.75 9.63 -13.05
CA VAL A 106 -3.38 9.43 -12.54
C VAL A 106 -3.43 9.44 -11.02
N ARG A 107 -2.75 8.47 -10.40
CA ARG A 107 -2.62 8.34 -8.94
C ARG A 107 -1.31 8.92 -8.43
N ARG A 108 -0.21 8.70 -9.16
CA ARG A 108 1.13 9.21 -8.82
C ARG A 108 1.86 9.61 -10.10
N ALA A 109 2.73 10.60 -10.00
CA ALA A 109 3.53 11.05 -11.12
C ALA A 109 4.97 11.35 -10.71
N TRP A 110 5.90 11.05 -11.61
CA TRP A 110 7.31 11.34 -11.41
C TRP A 110 7.86 12.08 -12.61
N ARG A 111 8.50 13.22 -12.36
CA ARG A 111 9.17 14.02 -13.39
C ARG A 111 10.62 13.57 -13.53
N THR A 112 11.10 13.43 -14.76
CA THR A 112 12.52 13.18 -15.01
C THR A 112 13.29 14.49 -14.97
N GLU A 113 14.40 14.53 -14.23
CA GLU A 113 15.30 15.70 -14.21
C GLU A 113 16.42 15.58 -15.27
N GLU A 114 16.66 14.36 -15.78
CA GLU A 114 17.66 14.09 -16.80
C GLU A 114 17.04 14.10 -18.20
N LYS A 115 17.65 14.82 -19.15
CA LYS A 115 17.22 14.81 -20.55
C LYS A 115 17.68 13.54 -21.25
N MET A 116 16.80 12.53 -21.31
CA MET A 116 17.05 11.30 -22.05
C MET A 116 16.13 11.17 -23.26
N MET A 117 16.71 10.91 -24.43
CA MET A 117 15.93 10.64 -25.65
C MET A 117 15.18 9.32 -25.51
N ILE A 118 13.92 9.29 -25.93
CA ILE A 118 13.07 8.10 -25.86
C ILE A 118 13.70 6.89 -26.56
N GLY A 119 14.33 7.09 -27.73
CA GLY A 119 15.00 6.02 -28.48
C GLY A 119 16.22 5.40 -27.80
N ARG A 120 16.75 6.00 -26.72
CA ARG A 120 17.80 5.38 -25.90
C ARG A 120 17.25 4.47 -24.80
N ILE A 121 15.96 4.60 -24.48
CA ILE A 121 15.28 3.81 -23.45
C ILE A 121 14.43 2.74 -24.13
N ALA A 122 13.52 3.18 -25.00
CA ALA A 122 12.60 2.34 -25.73
C ALA A 122 13.17 1.97 -27.11
N PHE A 123 14.37 1.40 -27.16
CA PHE A 123 15.11 1.16 -28.41
C PHE A 123 14.46 0.12 -29.34
N ASN A 124 13.55 -0.72 -28.84
CA ASN A 124 12.75 -1.69 -29.60
C ASN A 124 11.30 -1.22 -29.80
N SER A 125 10.73 -0.61 -28.76
CA SER A 125 9.32 -0.25 -28.67
C SER A 125 9.00 1.11 -29.30
N TYR A 126 9.95 2.05 -29.28
CA TYR A 126 9.79 3.32 -29.96
C TYR A 126 10.18 3.21 -31.43
N ARG A 127 9.21 3.48 -32.31
CA ARG A 127 9.41 3.60 -33.76
C ARG A 127 9.09 5.02 -34.19
N SER A 128 10.10 5.77 -34.61
CA SER A 128 9.94 7.17 -35.03
C SER A 128 8.95 7.34 -36.18
N GLU A 129 8.80 6.33 -37.06
CA GLU A 129 7.86 6.38 -38.18
C GLU A 129 6.41 6.12 -37.76
N ALA A 130 6.17 5.59 -36.55
CA ALA A 130 4.84 5.19 -36.07
C ALA A 130 4.18 6.24 -35.15
N GLY A 131 4.63 7.51 -35.20
CA GLY A 131 4.31 8.56 -34.22
C GLY A 131 2.84 8.68 -33.83
N GLN A 132 1.91 8.64 -34.79
CA GLN A 132 0.47 8.76 -34.51
C GLN A 132 -0.14 7.50 -33.89
N ALA A 133 0.35 6.30 -34.25
CA ALA A 133 -0.10 5.03 -33.66
C ALA A 133 0.38 4.87 -32.22
N LEU A 134 1.62 5.30 -31.92
CA LEU A 134 2.17 5.32 -30.56
C LEU A 134 1.46 6.35 -29.67
N ALA A 135 1.06 7.50 -30.23
CA ALA A 135 0.28 8.49 -29.50
C ALA A 135 -1.09 7.96 -29.05
N VAL A 136 -1.74 7.11 -29.86
CA VAL A 136 -3.10 6.60 -29.63
C VAL A 136 -3.11 5.28 -28.85
N HIS A 137 -2.30 4.30 -29.25
CA HIS A 137 -2.33 2.95 -28.71
C HIS A 137 -1.21 2.60 -27.72
N GLY A 138 -0.19 3.45 -27.66
CA GLY A 138 1.07 3.20 -26.93
C GLY A 138 1.80 1.95 -27.39
N ALA A 139 3.03 1.79 -26.93
CA ALA A 139 3.77 0.53 -27.01
C ALA A 139 4.17 0.10 -25.59
N GLU A 140 4.12 -1.20 -25.32
CA GLU A 140 4.62 -1.77 -24.08
C GLU A 140 6.12 -1.93 -24.17
N LEU A 141 6.85 -1.56 -23.12
CA LEU A 141 8.28 -1.76 -23.03
C LEU A 141 8.61 -3.23 -22.76
N ASP A 142 9.69 -3.72 -23.36
CA ASP A 142 10.28 -5.00 -23.01
C ASP A 142 11.11 -4.93 -21.72
N ASP A 143 11.57 -6.08 -21.22
CA ASP A 143 12.30 -6.16 -19.95
C ASP A 143 13.60 -5.36 -19.92
N ALA A 144 14.32 -5.27 -21.04
CA ALA A 144 15.58 -4.53 -21.14
C ALA A 144 15.33 -3.02 -21.20
N GLU A 145 14.27 -2.60 -21.88
CA GLU A 145 13.82 -1.21 -21.90
C GLU A 145 13.27 -0.76 -20.54
N ILE A 146 12.55 -1.63 -19.83
CA ILE A 146 12.12 -1.40 -18.44
C ILE A 146 13.34 -1.20 -17.54
N GLU A 147 14.34 -2.07 -17.62
CA GLU A 147 15.57 -1.93 -16.83
C GLU A 147 16.25 -0.57 -17.06
N GLN A 148 16.25 -0.09 -18.31
CA GLN A 148 16.78 1.21 -18.65
C GLN A 148 15.91 2.36 -18.12
N ALA A 149 14.58 2.24 -18.21
CA ALA A 149 13.64 3.22 -17.66
C ALA A 149 13.79 3.37 -16.14
N LEU A 150 14.00 2.26 -15.42
CA LEU A 150 14.18 2.26 -13.96
C LEU A 150 15.48 2.94 -13.49
N LYS A 151 16.45 3.14 -14.38
CA LYS A 151 17.71 3.85 -14.06
C LYS A 151 17.56 5.37 -14.10
N LEU A 152 16.49 5.89 -14.71
CA LEU A 152 16.26 7.33 -14.79
C LEU A 152 16.14 7.96 -13.42
N LYS A 153 16.78 9.11 -13.22
CA LYS A 153 16.56 9.91 -12.03
C LYS A 153 15.27 10.68 -12.13
N VAL A 154 14.43 10.50 -11.12
CA VAL A 154 13.11 11.10 -11.04
C VAL A 154 12.90 11.78 -9.70
N ARG A 155 11.92 12.67 -9.69
CA ARG A 155 11.33 13.26 -8.49
C ARG A 155 9.83 13.07 -8.56
N GLU A 156 9.23 12.61 -7.47
CA GLU A 156 7.77 12.53 -7.36
C GLU A 156 7.18 13.94 -7.30
N VAL A 157 6.12 14.17 -8.05
CA VAL A 157 5.46 15.48 -8.17
C VAL A 157 3.99 15.34 -7.82
N ASN A 158 3.37 16.45 -7.42
CA ASN A 158 1.95 16.48 -7.11
C ASN A 158 1.12 16.08 -8.34
N VAL A 159 0.00 15.43 -8.09
CA VAL A 159 -1.01 15.11 -9.09
C VAL A 159 -2.30 15.81 -8.69
N PHE A 160 -2.94 16.48 -9.64
CA PHE A 160 -4.20 17.16 -9.36
C PHE A 160 -5.25 16.20 -8.80
N GLY A 161 -5.86 16.59 -7.68
CA GLY A 161 -6.89 15.79 -7.01
C GLY A 161 -6.35 14.55 -6.27
N GLU A 162 -5.05 14.50 -5.99
CA GLU A 162 -4.42 13.52 -5.07
C GLU A 162 -3.84 14.24 -3.84
N PRO A 163 -3.59 13.53 -2.73
CA PRO A 163 -2.91 14.11 -1.58
C PRO A 163 -1.55 14.71 -1.96
N PRO A 164 -1.15 15.86 -1.39
CA PRO A 164 0.15 16.46 -1.65
C PRO A 164 1.30 15.50 -1.31
N VAL A 165 2.35 15.54 -2.12
CA VAL A 165 3.58 14.80 -1.87
C VAL A 165 4.35 15.52 -0.77
N GLU A 166 4.46 14.88 0.41
CA GLU A 166 5.29 15.34 1.53
C GLU A 166 6.77 15.11 1.21
N THR A 167 7.40 16.03 0.50
CA THR A 167 8.86 16.00 0.26
C THR A 167 9.56 17.07 1.06
N ASP A 168 10.10 16.69 2.22
CA ASP A 168 11.08 17.49 2.99
C ASP A 168 12.49 17.43 2.39
N GLU A 169 12.76 16.51 1.44
CA GLU A 169 14.05 16.43 0.73
C GLU A 169 13.89 16.57 -0.80
N PRO A 170 14.50 17.59 -1.44
CA PRO A 170 14.49 17.79 -2.89
C PRO A 170 15.48 16.86 -3.64
N GLY A 171 15.63 15.62 -3.18
CA GLY A 171 16.56 14.64 -3.77
C GLY A 171 15.95 13.92 -4.97
N THR A 172 16.66 13.88 -6.09
CA THR A 172 16.31 12.96 -7.19
C THR A 172 16.77 11.55 -6.85
N ILE A 173 15.94 10.55 -7.15
CA ILE A 173 16.27 9.13 -6.93
C ILE A 173 16.15 8.35 -8.23
N PRO A 174 16.93 7.26 -8.43
CA PRO A 174 16.67 6.34 -9.53
C PRO A 174 15.25 5.78 -9.42
N PHE A 175 14.51 5.73 -10.54
CA PHE A 175 13.10 5.38 -10.54
C PHE A 175 12.82 3.99 -9.94
N GLY A 176 13.71 3.02 -10.16
CA GLY A 176 13.61 1.70 -9.53
C GLY A 176 13.65 1.70 -8.00
N GLN A 177 14.16 2.75 -7.35
CA GLN A 177 14.15 2.86 -5.89
C GLN A 177 12.76 3.23 -5.34
N VAL A 178 11.88 3.82 -6.16
CA VAL A 178 10.49 4.13 -5.77
C VAL A 178 9.72 2.88 -5.37
N PHE A 179 10.05 1.74 -5.97
CA PHE A 179 9.36 0.46 -5.75
C PHE A 179 10.03 -0.41 -4.70
N LYS A 180 11.17 0.02 -4.15
CA LYS A 180 11.81 -0.70 -3.05
C LYS A 180 11.05 -0.41 -1.76
N PRO A 181 10.89 -1.40 -0.86
CA PRO A 181 10.36 -1.16 0.47
C PRO A 181 11.08 0.04 1.10
N SER A 182 10.32 1.04 1.52
CA SER A 182 10.90 2.26 2.08
C SER A 182 11.67 1.94 3.35
N ARG A 183 12.65 2.78 3.69
CA ARG A 183 13.11 2.85 5.09
C ARG A 183 11.89 3.15 5.98
N ALA A 184 11.94 2.63 7.21
CA ALA A 184 10.88 2.79 8.20
C ALA A 184 10.35 4.22 8.21
N PHE A 185 9.01 4.37 8.29
CA PHE A 185 8.35 5.68 8.37
C PHE A 185 9.08 6.56 9.40
N PRO A 186 9.45 7.81 9.05
CA PRO A 186 9.81 8.77 10.08
C PRO A 186 8.61 8.85 11.02
N GLY A 187 8.84 8.65 12.31
CA GLY A 187 7.77 8.63 13.30
C GLY A 187 6.94 9.91 13.19
N SER A 188 5.62 9.81 13.35
CA SER A 188 4.75 10.99 13.38
C SER A 188 5.23 11.96 14.46
N HIS A 189 5.59 13.18 14.08
CA HIS A 189 5.96 14.26 15.00
C HIS A 189 4.77 15.22 15.20
N GLY A 190 4.47 15.56 16.46
CA GLY A 190 3.37 16.47 16.83
C GLY A 190 2.69 16.09 18.14
N GLU A 191 1.97 17.03 18.75
CA GLU A 191 1.19 16.79 19.97
C GLU A 191 -0.10 16.04 19.61
N ARG A 192 -0.24 14.79 20.08
CA ARG A 192 -1.45 13.98 19.90
C ARG A 192 -2.27 14.02 21.18
N THR A 193 -3.40 14.71 21.15
CA THR A 193 -4.44 14.61 22.18
C THR A 193 -5.45 13.54 21.80
N ALA A 194 -5.71 12.60 22.70
CA ALA A 194 -6.72 11.56 22.53
C ALA A 194 -7.61 11.52 23.77
N ASN A 195 -8.91 11.68 23.56
CA ASN A 195 -9.91 11.54 24.61
C ASN A 195 -10.47 10.11 24.54
N TYR A 196 -10.21 9.32 25.59
CA TYR A 196 -10.77 7.98 25.72
C TYR A 196 -11.94 8.04 26.72
N GLN A 197 -13.12 7.62 26.28
CA GLN A 197 -14.22 7.32 27.18
C GLN A 197 -14.15 5.84 27.54
N ASP A 198 -14.15 5.54 28.83
CA ASP A 198 -14.16 4.17 29.32
C ASP A 198 -15.49 3.52 28.96
N GLY A 199 -15.44 2.28 28.52
CA GLY A 199 -16.60 1.51 28.06
C GLY A 199 -16.40 0.04 28.36
N GLU A 200 -17.29 -0.80 27.82
CA GLU A 200 -17.20 -2.24 28.07
C GLU A 200 -15.84 -2.81 27.65
N ALA A 201 -15.29 -3.67 28.50
CA ALA A 201 -13.99 -4.29 28.29
C ALA A 201 -14.08 -5.81 28.41
N TYR A 202 -13.24 -6.51 27.67
CA TYR A 202 -13.19 -7.96 27.63
C TYR A 202 -11.79 -8.43 28.04
N VAL A 203 -11.73 -9.51 28.82
CA VAL A 203 -10.51 -10.28 29.03
C VAL A 203 -10.44 -11.34 27.93
N TYR A 204 -9.29 -11.49 27.28
CA TYR A 204 -9.08 -12.46 26.22
C TYR A 204 -7.82 -13.29 26.45
N LEU A 205 -7.84 -14.54 25.99
CA LEU A 205 -6.68 -15.41 25.88
C LEU A 205 -6.37 -15.65 24.41
N ALA A 206 -5.25 -15.10 23.95
CA ALA A 206 -4.70 -15.34 22.63
C ALA A 206 -3.68 -16.48 22.65
N VAL A 207 -3.65 -17.27 21.57
CA VAL A 207 -2.73 -18.38 21.36
C VAL A 207 -1.97 -18.11 20.06
N PHE A 208 -0.68 -18.37 20.03
CA PHE A 208 0.09 -18.34 18.81
C PHE A 208 -0.14 -19.65 18.03
N GLU A 209 -0.87 -19.56 16.93
CA GLU A 209 -1.01 -20.64 15.95
C GLU A 209 0.26 -20.71 15.12
N GLY A 210 0.82 -21.91 14.93
CA GLY A 210 2.07 -22.12 14.20
C GLY A 210 3.13 -22.81 15.05
N ASP A 211 4.40 -22.56 14.73
CA ASP A 211 5.53 -23.12 15.49
C ASP A 211 5.93 -22.19 16.64
N GLY A 212 5.21 -22.31 17.77
CA GLY A 212 5.50 -21.56 18.99
C GLY A 212 6.86 -21.92 19.60
N HIS A 213 7.38 -23.13 19.35
CA HIS A 213 8.72 -23.52 19.78
C HIS A 213 9.77 -22.69 19.03
N ALA A 214 9.66 -22.59 17.71
CA ALA A 214 10.55 -21.74 16.91
C ALA A 214 10.45 -20.26 17.31
N LEU A 215 9.25 -19.74 17.58
CA LEU A 215 9.04 -18.36 18.03
C LEU A 215 9.83 -18.03 19.30
N LEU A 216 9.93 -18.98 20.22
CA LEU A 216 10.60 -18.82 21.52
C LEU A 216 12.01 -19.45 21.56
N ASN A 217 12.54 -19.88 20.41
CA ASN A 217 13.82 -20.59 20.30
C ASN A 217 13.91 -21.82 21.23
N ARG A 218 12.83 -22.61 21.28
CA ARG A 218 12.72 -23.84 22.07
C ARG A 218 12.83 -25.06 21.16
N ARG A 219 13.40 -26.14 21.70
CA ARG A 219 13.38 -27.44 21.03
C ARG A 219 12.00 -28.06 21.19
N LYS A 220 11.41 -28.52 20.09
CA LYS A 220 10.14 -29.26 20.12
C LYS A 220 10.43 -30.73 20.45
N GLU A 221 10.07 -31.14 21.66
CA GLU A 221 10.14 -32.54 22.07
C GLU A 221 8.97 -33.35 21.48
N PHE A 222 9.15 -34.67 21.37
CA PHE A 222 8.12 -35.56 20.86
C PHE A 222 6.88 -35.51 21.78
N ALA A 223 5.70 -35.31 21.18
CA ALA A 223 4.41 -35.14 21.86
C ALA A 223 4.24 -33.89 22.74
N ASP A 224 5.17 -32.92 22.71
CA ASP A 224 4.96 -31.63 23.37
C ASP A 224 3.90 -30.81 22.62
N LYS A 225 2.81 -30.50 23.33
CA LYS A 225 1.66 -29.71 22.86
C LYS A 225 1.61 -28.32 23.50
N SER A 226 2.70 -27.88 24.11
CA SER A 226 2.80 -26.55 24.70
C SER A 226 2.70 -25.48 23.62
N VAL A 227 2.05 -24.37 23.97
CA VAL A 227 1.81 -23.24 23.07
C VAL A 227 2.20 -21.94 23.75
N ALA A 228 2.57 -20.94 22.95
CA ALA A 228 2.74 -19.58 23.42
C ALA A 228 1.36 -18.91 23.52
N MET A 229 1.09 -18.28 24.66
CA MET A 229 -0.18 -17.68 25.00
C MET A 229 0.01 -16.26 25.48
N LYS A 230 -1.02 -15.44 25.31
CA LYS A 230 -1.10 -14.08 25.82
C LYS A 230 -2.46 -13.83 26.45
N ILE A 231 -2.47 -13.34 27.69
CA ILE A 231 -3.67 -12.77 28.31
C ILE A 231 -3.71 -11.26 28.03
N GLY A 232 -4.90 -10.66 27.98
CA GLY A 232 -5.00 -9.21 27.93
C GLY A 232 -6.42 -8.69 28.04
N VAL A 233 -6.53 -7.36 28.11
CA VAL A 233 -7.80 -6.62 28.17
C VAL A 233 -7.97 -5.75 26.93
N SER A 234 -9.17 -5.72 26.36
CA SER A 234 -9.51 -4.78 25.30
C SER A 234 -11.01 -4.49 25.24
N ASN A 235 -11.37 -3.28 24.80
CA ASN A 235 -12.74 -2.93 24.40
C ASN A 235 -13.08 -3.37 22.97
N ASP A 236 -12.08 -3.73 22.16
CA ASP A 236 -12.26 -4.24 20.79
C ASP A 236 -11.23 -5.35 20.53
N THR A 237 -11.66 -6.60 20.71
CA THR A 237 -10.83 -7.78 20.53
C THR A 237 -10.43 -8.00 19.07
N LYS A 238 -11.23 -7.54 18.09
CA LYS A 238 -10.90 -7.63 16.66
C LYS A 238 -9.76 -6.67 16.30
N ARG A 239 -9.86 -5.41 16.73
CA ARG A 239 -8.79 -4.42 16.54
C ARG A 239 -7.51 -4.87 17.24
N ARG A 240 -7.62 -5.32 18.50
CA ARG A 240 -6.47 -5.82 19.26
C ARG A 240 -5.80 -7.00 18.57
N MET A 241 -6.58 -7.86 17.93
CA MET A 241 -6.07 -9.00 17.19
C MET A 241 -5.29 -8.56 15.93
N ALA A 242 -5.81 -7.59 15.19
CA ALA A 242 -5.06 -6.98 14.09
C ALA A 242 -3.74 -6.34 14.58
N GLU A 243 -3.77 -5.61 15.71
CA GLU A 243 -2.57 -4.99 16.31
C GLU A 243 -1.50 -6.03 16.69
N LEU A 244 -1.89 -7.16 17.30
CA LEU A 244 -0.96 -8.23 17.70
C LEU A 244 -0.26 -8.89 16.51
N ASN A 245 -0.92 -8.94 15.35
CA ASN A 245 -0.35 -9.53 14.15
C ASN A 245 0.29 -8.50 13.20
N ALA A 246 0.17 -7.20 13.47
CA ALA A 246 0.70 -6.15 12.59
C ALA A 246 2.23 -6.23 12.37
N GLY A 247 2.95 -6.78 13.36
CA GLY A 247 4.40 -7.01 13.27
C GLY A 247 4.80 -8.33 12.61
N ILE A 248 3.84 -9.18 12.23
CA ILE A 248 4.10 -10.49 11.63
C ILE A 248 3.92 -10.38 10.11
N PRO A 249 4.93 -10.76 9.29
CA PRO A 249 4.79 -10.74 7.84
C PRO A 249 3.58 -11.57 7.37
N PRO A 250 2.79 -11.11 6.38
CA PRO A 250 1.61 -11.85 5.91
C PRO A 250 1.90 -13.27 5.40
N ALA A 251 3.12 -13.52 4.92
CA ALA A 251 3.57 -14.83 4.47
C ALA A 251 4.04 -15.76 5.61
N ALA A 252 4.11 -15.26 6.85
CA ALA A 252 4.50 -16.08 7.99
C ALA A 252 3.43 -17.14 8.25
N ARG A 253 3.88 -18.35 8.58
CA ARG A 253 2.99 -19.47 8.91
C ARG A 253 2.33 -19.33 10.28
N GLY A 254 2.91 -18.51 11.16
CA GLY A 254 2.43 -18.33 12.51
C GLY A 254 1.73 -16.99 12.71
N LYS A 255 0.71 -16.98 13.57
CA LYS A 255 -0.07 -15.78 13.90
C LYS A 255 -0.71 -15.95 15.28
N TRP A 256 -0.99 -14.83 15.94
CA TRP A 256 -1.85 -14.84 17.12
C TRP A 256 -3.31 -15.03 16.71
N THR A 257 -4.05 -15.82 17.48
CA THR A 257 -5.51 -15.98 17.37
C THR A 257 -6.11 -15.91 18.76
N ILE A 258 -7.22 -15.19 18.93
CA ILE A 258 -7.94 -15.16 20.21
C ILE A 258 -8.76 -16.45 20.33
N SER A 259 -8.40 -17.28 21.31
CA SER A 259 -9.05 -18.57 21.58
C SER A 259 -10.24 -18.42 22.52
N MET A 260 -10.14 -17.51 23.50
CA MET A 260 -11.16 -17.32 24.53
C MET A 260 -11.40 -15.85 24.80
N ILE A 261 -12.65 -15.49 25.09
CA ILE A 261 -13.10 -14.13 25.42
C ILE A 261 -14.09 -14.22 26.59
N SER A 262 -13.97 -13.33 27.55
CA SER A 262 -14.91 -13.20 28.68
C SER A 262 -16.25 -12.62 28.27
N GLN A 263 -17.20 -12.59 29.21
CA GLN A 263 -18.31 -11.63 29.10
C GLN A 263 -17.79 -10.19 29.26
N PRO A 264 -18.52 -9.18 28.75
CA PRO A 264 -18.15 -7.79 28.93
C PRO A 264 -18.14 -7.42 30.42
N PHE A 265 -17.08 -6.74 30.85
CA PHE A 265 -17.00 -6.05 32.11
C PHE A 265 -17.49 -4.61 31.94
N ALA A 266 -18.13 -4.06 32.97
CA ALA A 266 -18.69 -2.71 32.95
C ALA A 266 -17.63 -1.62 32.73
N ASP A 267 -16.41 -1.84 33.22
CA ASP A 267 -15.29 -0.94 33.07
C ASP A 267 -13.97 -1.71 32.86
N LYS A 268 -12.97 -1.01 32.33
CA LYS A 268 -11.66 -1.59 32.05
C LYS A 268 -10.95 -2.06 33.32
N LYS A 269 -11.14 -1.36 34.44
CA LYS A 269 -10.50 -1.68 35.71
C LYS A 269 -10.91 -3.05 36.24
N SER A 270 -12.18 -3.42 36.08
CA SER A 270 -12.73 -4.71 36.48
C SER A 270 -12.20 -5.85 35.61
N ALA A 271 -12.03 -5.60 34.30
CA ALA A 271 -11.38 -6.54 33.40
C ALA A 271 -9.89 -6.72 33.75
N GLU A 272 -9.16 -5.64 34.04
CA GLU A 272 -7.75 -5.67 34.46
C GLU A 272 -7.56 -6.42 35.78
N ALA A 273 -8.48 -6.28 36.73
CA ALA A 273 -8.46 -7.05 37.96
C ALA A 273 -8.59 -8.57 37.69
N SER A 274 -9.46 -8.95 36.74
CA SER A 274 -9.62 -10.35 36.34
C SER A 274 -8.41 -10.87 35.56
N GLU A 275 -7.78 -10.05 34.72
CA GLU A 275 -6.50 -10.36 34.07
C GLU A 275 -5.38 -10.57 35.10
N ALA A 276 -5.31 -9.75 36.14
CA ALA A 276 -4.33 -9.90 37.22
C ALA A 276 -4.53 -11.21 37.99
N LEU A 277 -5.78 -11.59 38.28
CA LEU A 277 -6.11 -12.88 38.90
C LEU A 277 -5.67 -14.06 38.04
N PHE A 278 -5.82 -13.97 36.70
CA PHE A 278 -5.29 -14.99 35.80
C PHE A 278 -3.78 -15.14 35.96
N LYS A 279 -3.05 -14.01 35.93
CA LYS A 279 -1.58 -14.01 36.05
C LYS A 279 -1.10 -14.59 37.37
N GLU A 280 -1.82 -14.37 38.46
CA GLU A 280 -1.51 -14.95 39.77
C GLU A 280 -1.75 -16.46 39.79
N GLN A 281 -2.93 -16.92 39.36
CA GLN A 281 -3.29 -18.33 39.37
C GLN A 281 -2.46 -19.17 38.39
N ALA A 282 -2.12 -18.59 37.22
CA ALA A 282 -1.37 -19.24 36.16
C ALA A 282 0.07 -19.58 36.56
N GLN A 283 0.70 -18.84 37.48
CA GLN A 283 2.12 -19.05 37.86
C GLN A 283 2.42 -20.47 38.37
N SER A 284 1.41 -21.13 38.94
CA SER A 284 1.55 -22.51 39.46
C SER A 284 1.49 -23.59 38.37
N ARG A 285 1.00 -23.26 37.16
CA ARG A 285 0.69 -24.24 36.09
C ARG A 285 1.33 -23.92 34.74
N LEU A 286 1.64 -22.65 34.51
CA LEU A 286 2.19 -22.14 33.26
C LEU A 286 3.50 -21.43 33.55
N GLU A 287 4.42 -21.52 32.59
CA GLU A 287 5.65 -20.75 32.63
C GLU A 287 5.36 -19.32 32.15
N SER A 288 5.73 -18.32 32.95
CA SER A 288 5.65 -16.91 32.52
C SER A 288 6.78 -16.59 31.55
N LEU A 289 6.44 -16.02 30.41
CA LEU A 289 7.40 -15.45 29.43
C LEU A 289 7.59 -13.93 29.64
N GLY A 290 7.01 -13.39 30.71
CA GLY A 290 7.07 -11.97 31.07
C GLY A 290 5.77 -11.23 30.77
N ARG A 291 5.41 -10.33 31.70
CA ARG A 291 4.21 -9.47 31.68
C ARG A 291 2.89 -10.24 31.50
N GLU A 292 2.54 -10.53 30.27
CA GLU A 292 1.24 -11.00 29.81
C GLU A 292 1.34 -12.25 28.94
N PHE A 293 2.56 -12.76 28.73
CA PHE A 293 2.84 -13.93 27.92
C PHE A 293 3.16 -15.16 28.77
N PHE A 294 2.71 -16.32 28.30
CA PHE A 294 2.85 -17.60 28.99
C PHE A 294 3.20 -18.72 28.01
N TRP A 295 3.85 -19.76 28.53
CA TRP A 295 4.13 -21.01 27.84
C TRP A 295 3.57 -22.19 28.64
N GLY A 296 2.92 -23.13 27.94
CA GLY A 296 2.42 -24.35 28.56
C GLY A 296 1.26 -24.96 27.80
N LYS A 297 0.57 -25.91 28.43
CA LYS A 297 -0.58 -26.57 27.81
C LYS A 297 -1.79 -25.64 27.80
N LEU A 298 -2.49 -25.63 26.67
CA LEU A 298 -3.70 -24.81 26.51
C LEU A 298 -4.80 -25.23 27.50
N ASP A 299 -4.90 -26.50 27.86
CA ASP A 299 -5.91 -26.99 28.81
C ASP A 299 -5.72 -26.40 30.22
N ASP A 300 -4.47 -26.27 30.67
CA ASP A 300 -4.14 -25.68 31.97
C ASP A 300 -4.51 -24.19 31.98
N ALA A 301 -4.17 -23.46 30.90
CA ALA A 301 -4.54 -22.06 30.73
C ALA A 301 -6.06 -21.87 30.64
N SER A 302 -6.75 -22.74 29.90
CA SER A 302 -8.20 -22.70 29.75
C SER A 302 -8.89 -22.94 31.10
N SER A 303 -8.40 -23.90 31.89
CA SER A 303 -8.92 -24.15 33.24
C SER A 303 -8.79 -22.94 34.15
N VAL A 304 -7.65 -22.23 34.12
CA VAL A 304 -7.46 -21.00 34.91
C VAL A 304 -8.35 -19.87 34.38
N PHE A 305 -8.47 -19.75 33.06
CA PHE A 305 -9.32 -18.74 32.44
C PHE A 305 -10.78 -18.93 32.87
N TRP A 306 -11.32 -20.15 32.79
CA TRP A 306 -12.70 -20.45 33.20
C TRP A 306 -12.97 -20.30 34.71
N SER A 307 -11.93 -20.23 35.56
CA SER A 307 -12.11 -19.95 36.99
C SER A 307 -12.17 -18.46 37.33
N LEU A 308 -11.94 -17.57 36.36
CA LEU A 308 -11.99 -16.13 36.60
C LEU A 308 -13.43 -15.62 36.84
N PRO A 309 -13.60 -14.54 37.63
CA PRO A 309 -14.88 -13.82 37.70
C PRO A 309 -15.35 -13.36 36.31
N GLY A 310 -16.66 -13.38 36.06
CA GLY A 310 -17.22 -12.96 34.76
C GLY A 310 -17.12 -13.99 33.64
N MET A 311 -16.65 -15.21 33.94
CA MET A 311 -16.64 -16.33 33.00
C MET A 311 -17.90 -17.17 33.22
N ALA A 312 -18.81 -17.18 32.24
CA ALA A 312 -20.04 -17.94 32.35
C ALA A 312 -19.71 -19.45 32.48
N ARG A 313 -20.01 -20.02 33.65
CA ARG A 313 -20.19 -21.47 33.79
C ARG A 313 -21.55 -21.81 33.21
N PHE A 314 -21.55 -22.14 31.92
CA PHE A 314 -22.69 -22.57 31.10
C PHE A 314 -23.77 -21.51 30.78
N SER A 315 -23.95 -21.28 29.48
CA SER A 315 -25.23 -20.95 28.82
C SER A 315 -25.33 -21.88 27.62
N THR A 316 -25.84 -23.10 27.80
CA THR A 316 -27.12 -23.60 27.24
C THR A 316 -27.43 -23.23 25.78
N LYS A 317 -27.47 -24.30 24.97
CA LYS A 317 -27.97 -24.53 23.60
C LYS A 317 -27.25 -23.86 22.43
#